data_AF-A0AAU5ZWH0-F1
#
_entry.id   AF-A0AAU5ZWH0-F1
#
_cell.length_a   1.000
_cell.length_b   1.000
_cell.length_c   1.000
_cell.angle_alpha   90.00
_cell.angle_beta   90.00
_cell.angle_gamma   90.00
#
_symmetry.space_group_name_H-M   'P 1'
#
loop_
_entity.id
_entity.type
_entity.pdbx_description
1 polymer ?
#
loop_
_entity_poly.entity_id
_entity_poly.type
_entity_poly.pdbx_seq_one_letter_code
_entity_poly.pdbx_strand_id
1 'polypeptide(L)' 'MTFAFEVWREASDGRPRRRAARGSYVTVHVPDKEAGGSAPWPAAWRTALAEGVYPEVVDRLR' A
#
# COMPACT_ATOMS: atom_id res chain seq x y z
N MET A 1 -1.56 -3.61 -10.57
CA MET A 1 -1.47 -4.24 -9.24
C MET A 1 -2.63 -3.76 -8.39
N THR A 2 -3.18 -4.63 -7.55
CA THR A 2 -4.28 -4.29 -6.63
C THR A 2 -3.74 -4.25 -5.21
N PHE A 3 -4.01 -3.17 -4.50
CA PHE A 3 -3.62 -3.00 -3.09
C PHE A 3 -4.86 -2.86 -2.23
N ALA A 4 -4.84 -3.49 -1.06
CA ALA A 4 -5.84 -3.31 -0.01
C ALA A 4 -5.28 -2.35 1.05
N PHE A 5 -6.16 -1.58 1.68
CA PHE A 5 -5.78 -0.70 2.78
C PHE A 5 -6.85 -0.69 3.88
N GLU A 6 -6.41 -0.32 5.07
CA GLU A 6 -7.26 -0.02 6.21
C GLU A 6 -6.84 1.32 6.81
N VAL A 7 -7.82 2.10 7.25
CA VAL A 7 -7.59 3.33 8.01
C VAL A 7 -8.04 3.07 9.43
N TRP A 8 -7.14 3.27 10.39
CA TRP A 8 -7.39 3.05 11.80
C TRP A 8 -7.44 4.37 12.55
N ARG A 9 -8.44 4.50 13.42
CA ARG A 9 -8.43 5.51 14.47
C ARG A 9 -7.68 4.92 15.66
N GLU A 10 -6.68 5.64 16.16
CA GLU A 10 -5.97 5.26 17.38
C GLU A 10 -6.83 5.40 18.64
N ALA A 11 -6.39 4.76 19.72
CA ALA A 11 -7.04 4.94 21.01
C ALA A 11 -6.84 6.38 21.52
N SER A 12 -7.93 7.05 21.89
CA SER A 12 -7.92 8.39 22.49
C SER A 12 -9.17 8.59 23.36
N ASP A 13 -9.02 9.32 24.46
CA ASP A 13 -10.12 9.74 25.36
C ASP A 13 -11.00 8.56 25.82
N GLY A 14 -10.37 7.47 26.26
CA GLY A 14 -11.06 6.27 26.73
C GLY A 14 -11.73 5.43 25.64
N ARG A 15 -11.60 5.80 24.37
CA ARG A 15 -12.17 5.03 23.24
C ARG A 15 -11.11 4.07 22.68
N PRO A 16 -11.48 2.80 22.43
CA PRO A 16 -10.54 1.83 21.89
C PRO A 16 -10.18 2.14 20.43
N ARG A 17 -9.00 1.68 20.01
CA ARG A 17 -8.58 1.67 18.60
C ARG A 17 -9.64 0.96 17.76
N ARG A 18 -10.05 1.59 16.65
CA ARG A 18 -11.10 1.05 15.77
C ARG A 18 -10.78 1.34 14.32
N ARG A 19 -11.05 0.36 13.45
CA ARG A 19 -10.98 0.55 11.99
C ARG A 19 -12.05 1.55 11.55
N ALA A 20 -11.62 2.67 10.99
CA ALA A 20 -12.47 3.74 10.49
C ALA A 20 -12.91 3.47 9.04
N ALA A 21 -12.03 2.89 8.23
CA ALA A 21 -12.33 2.52 6.84
C ALA A 21 -11.49 1.33 6.37
N ARG A 22 -11.96 0.69 5.30
CA ARG A 22 -11.25 -0.35 4.54
C ARG A 22 -11.56 -0.14 3.07
N GLY A 23 -10.59 -0.41 2.20
CA GLY A 23 -10.81 -0.38 0.75
C GLY A 23 -9.72 -1.09 -0.03
N SER A 24 -9.84 -1.00 -1.35
CA SER A 24 -8.81 -1.44 -2.28
C SER A 24 -8.73 -0.48 -3.46
N TYR A 25 -7.56 -0.37 -4.06
CA TYR A 25 -7.34 0.39 -5.28
C TYR A 25 -6.47 -0.39 -6.26
N VAL A 26 -6.63 -0.08 -7.54
CA VAL A 26 -5.82 -0.61 -8.62
C VAL A 26 -4.88 0.49 -9.10
N THR A 27 -3.61 0.14 -9.30
CA THR A 27 -2.61 1.03 -9.87
C THR A 27 -1.86 0.36 -11.03
N VAL A 28 -1.48 1.18 -11.99
CA VAL A 28 -0.67 0.81 -13.16
C VAL A 28 0.69 1.49 -13.07
N HIS A 29 1.73 0.82 -13.57
CA HIS A 29 3.05 1.40 -13.66
C HIS A 29 3.18 2.17 -14.97
N VAL A 30 3.49 3.45 -14.87
CA VAL A 30 3.75 4.35 -15.99
C VAL A 30 5.20 4.82 -15.85
N PRO A 31 6.14 4.28 -16.64
CA PRO A 31 7.57 4.57 -16.48
C PRO A 31 7.91 6.01 -16.87
N ASP A 32 7.19 6.55 -17.86
CA ASP A 32 7.30 7.94 -18.31
C ASP A 32 5.90 8.54 -18.33
N LYS A 33 5.70 9.55 -17.47
CA LYS A 33 4.40 10.22 -17.34
C LYS A 33 4.07 11.12 -18.53
N GLU A 34 5.09 11.65 -19.19
CA GLU A 34 4.94 12.58 -20.31
C GLU A 34 4.65 11.82 -21.61
N ALA A 35 5.34 10.70 -21.84
CA ALA A 35 5.04 9.81 -22.98
C ALA A 35 3.73 9.01 -22.78
N GLY A 36 3.34 8.80 -21.53
CA GLY A 36 2.17 8.00 -21.17
C GLY A 36 2.35 6.51 -21.46
N GLY A 37 1.26 5.76 -21.31
CA GLY A 37 1.25 4.31 -21.51
C GLY A 37 1.70 3.52 -20.29
N SER A 38 1.03 2.38 -20.07
CA SER A 38 1.37 1.47 -18.97
C SER A 38 2.40 0.43 -19.39
N ALA A 39 3.31 0.09 -18.48
CA ALA A 39 4.28 -0.99 -18.67
C ALA A 39 4.22 -1.97 -17.49
N PRO A 40 4.83 -3.18 -17.61
CA PRO A 40 5.01 -4.05 -16.46
C PRO A 40 5.71 -3.34 -15.30
N TRP A 41 5.33 -3.70 -14.07
CA TRP A 41 6.04 -3.24 -12.88
C TRP A 41 7.48 -3.78 -12.88
N PRO A 42 8.46 -3.00 -12.39
CA PRO A 42 9.83 -3.47 -12.26
C PRO A 42 9.89 -4.78 -11.47
N ALA A 43 10.79 -5.69 -11.87
CA ALA A 43 10.89 -7.03 -11.29
C ALA A 43 11.06 -6.99 -9.76
N ALA A 44 11.89 -6.08 -9.25
CA ALA A 44 12.12 -5.90 -7.81
C ALA A 44 10.82 -5.68 -7.01
N TRP A 45 9.89 -4.86 -7.52
CA TRP A 45 8.59 -4.65 -6.88
C TRP A 45 7.70 -5.89 -6.92
N ARG A 46 7.72 -6.62 -8.04
CA ARG A 46 6.96 -7.87 -8.17
C ARG A 46 7.47 -8.94 -7.21
N THR A 47 8.79 -9.08 -7.10
CA THR A 47 9.46 -10.02 -6.17
C THR A 47 9.18 -9.65 -4.72
N ALA A 48 9.41 -8.40 -4.31
CA ALA A 48 9.17 -7.95 -2.94
C ALA A 48 7.72 -8.19 -2.48
N LEU A 49 6.75 -7.91 -3.36
CA LEU A 49 5.32 -8.13 -3.06
C LEU A 49 4.94 -9.62 -3.03
N ALA A 50 5.57 -10.46 -3.85
CA ALA A 50 5.32 -11.90 -3.86
C ALA A 50 5.92 -12.58 -2.61
N GLU A 51 7.08 -12.11 -2.15
CA GLU A 51 7.79 -12.68 -1.01
C GLU A 51 7.31 -12.12 0.35
N GLY A 52 6.42 -11.12 0.34
CA GLY A 52 5.97 -10.44 1.55
C GLY A 52 7.09 -9.67 2.26
N VAL A 53 8.20 -9.41 1.56
CA VAL A 53 9.34 -8.63 2.04
C VAL A 53 9.05 -7.17 1.73
N TYR A 54 8.38 -6.50 2.67
CA TYR A 54 8.18 -5.06 2.60
C TYR A 54 9.43 -4.38 3.16
N PRO A 55 10.20 -3.60 2.38
CA PRO A 55 11.21 -2.72 2.95
C PRO A 55 10.52 -1.71 3.89
N GLU A 56 10.55 -2.04 5.18
CA GLU A 56 10.44 -1.18 6.36
C GLU A 56 9.36 -0.08 6.30
N VAL A 57 8.09 -0.48 6.20
CA VAL A 57 6.92 0.35 6.55
C VAL A 57 6.34 -0.05 7.91
N VAL A 58 6.75 -1.20 8.44
CA VAL A 58 6.07 -1.88 9.57
C VAL A 58 6.40 -1.27 10.94
N ASP A 59 7.44 -0.44 11.07
CA ASP A 59 7.90 0.07 12.37
C ASP A 59 7.40 1.48 12.74
N ARG A 60 6.55 2.10 11.91
CA ARG A 60 5.98 3.44 12.19
C ARG A 60 4.54 3.45 12.68
N LEU A 61 3.91 2.28 12.87
CA LEU A 61 2.49 2.16 13.22
C LEU A 61 2.22 1.27 14.45
N ARG A 62 3.26 0.99 15.26
CA ARG A 62 3.14 0.34 16.57
C ARG A 62 3.26 1.37 17.69
#